data_AF-A0A9D2DM20-F1
#
_entry.id   AF-A0A9D2DM20-F1
#
_cell.length_a   1.000
_cell.length_b   1.000
_cell.length_c   1.000
_cell.angle_alpha   90.00
_cell.angle_beta   90.00
_cell.angle_gamma   90.00
#
_symmetry.space_group_name_H-M   'P 1'
#
loop_
_entity.id
_entity.type
_entity.pdbx_description
1 polymer ?
#
loop_
_entity_poly.entity_id
_entity_poly.type
_entity_poly.pdbx_seq_one_letter_code
_entity_poly.pdbx_strand_id
1 'polypeptide(L)' 'MANLTTEELRAIADQLKAEQLLVKKFKAYALLSTDAQIKTQCEQIAGKHQHHFDRLLTYLN' A
#
# COMPACT_ATOMS: atom_id res chain seq x y z
N MET A 1 -1.86 5.22 23.29
CA MET A 1 -3.01 4.91 22.42
C MET A 1 -3.37 6.20 21.73
N ALA A 2 -3.21 6.26 20.40
CA ALA A 2 -3.48 7.48 19.68
C ALA A 2 -4.95 7.85 19.91
N ASN A 3 -5.21 9.04 20.44
CA ASN A 3 -6.55 9.62 20.57
C ASN A 3 -7.03 10.03 19.18
N LEU A 4 -7.09 9.07 18.26
CA LEU A 4 -7.59 9.30 16.92
C LEU A 4 -9.09 9.45 17.00
N THR A 5 -9.58 10.51 16.39
CA THR A 5 -11.00 10.74 16.18
C THR A 5 -11.56 9.69 15.23
N THR A 6 -12.87 9.49 15.25
CA THR A 6 -13.57 8.57 14.34
C THR A 6 -13.28 8.89 12.87
N GLU A 7 -13.13 10.16 12.52
CA GLU A 7 -12.81 10.62 11.17
C GLU A 7 -11.38 10.20 10.76
N GLU A 8 -10.40 10.32 11.68
CA GLU A 8 -9.03 9.88 11.43
C GLU A 8 -8.93 8.36 11.29
N LEU A 9 -9.66 7.60 12.12
CA LEU A 9 -9.76 6.14 11.98
C LEU A 9 -10.36 5.73 10.64
N ARG A 10 -11.40 6.45 10.19
CA ARG A 10 -12.02 6.22 8.87
C ARG A 10 -11.06 6.55 7.73
N ALA A 11 -10.34 7.67 7.83
CA ALA A 11 -9.34 8.05 6.84
C ALA A 11 -8.21 7.02 6.76
N ILE A 12 -7.74 6.49 7.90
CA ILE A 12 -6.73 5.42 7.93
C ILE A 12 -7.28 4.14 7.30
N ALA A 13 -8.53 3.75 7.61
CA ALA A 13 -9.16 2.56 7.03
C ALA A 13 -9.32 2.67 5.50
N ASP A 14 -9.68 3.85 4.99
CA ASP A 14 -9.80 4.08 3.55
C ASP A 14 -8.42 4.14 2.88
N GLN A 15 -7.41 4.73 3.54
CA GLN A 15 -6.04 4.71 3.07
C GLN A 15 -5.48 3.28 3.02
N LEU A 16 -5.75 2.44 4.02
CA LEU A 16 -5.35 1.02 4.03
C LEU A 16 -5.92 0.26 2.82
N LYS A 17 -7.19 0.51 2.46
CA LYS A 17 -7.80 -0.10 1.26
C LYS A 17 -7.11 0.40 -0.01
N ALA A 18 -6.81 1.69 -0.10
CA ALA A 18 -6.11 2.28 -1.24
C ALA A 18 -4.70 1.70 -1.41
N GLU A 19 -3.91 1.63 -0.32
CA GLU A 19 -2.57 1.03 -0.33
C GLU A 19 -2.62 -0.43 -0.78
N GLN A 20 -3.55 -1.23 -0.24
CA GLN A 20 -3.69 -2.62 -0.64
C GLN A 20 -4.05 -2.78 -2.14
N LEU A 21 -4.91 -1.89 -2.67
CA LEU A 21 -5.24 -1.88 -4.09
C LEU A 21 -4.01 -1.55 -4.94
N LEU A 22 -3.21 -0.57 -4.53
CA LEU A 22 -1.98 -0.18 -5.23
C LEU A 22 -0.94 -1.30 -5.21
N VAL A 23 -0.72 -1.98 -4.08
CA VAL A 23 0.16 -3.16 -4.00
C VAL A 23 -0.26 -4.21 -5.03
N LYS A 24 -1.55 -4.56 -5.08
CA LYS A 24 -2.08 -5.54 -6.03
C LYS A 24 -1.90 -5.09 -7.48
N LYS A 25 -2.20 -3.82 -7.76
CA LYS A 25 -2.09 -3.22 -9.09
C LYS A 25 -0.65 -3.24 -9.61
N PHE A 26 0.32 -2.81 -8.79
CA PHE A 26 1.73 -2.80 -9.20
C PHE A 26 2.32 -4.21 -9.29
N LYS A 27 1.90 -5.16 -8.44
CA LYS A 27 2.26 -6.58 -8.62
C LYS A 27 1.73 -7.14 -9.94
N ALA A 28 0.47 -6.84 -10.28
CA ALA A 28 -0.10 -7.24 -11.56
C ALA A 28 0.64 -6.60 -12.74
N TYR A 29 1.01 -5.32 -12.64
CA TYR A 29 1.81 -4.65 -13.68
C TYR A 29 3.21 -5.25 -13.81
N ALA A 30 3.87 -5.60 -12.71
CA ALA A 30 5.15 -6.32 -12.76
C ALA A 30 5.03 -7.68 -13.47
N LEU A 31 3.92 -8.40 -13.27
CA LEU A 31 3.62 -9.67 -13.94
C LEU A 31 3.31 -9.52 -15.43
N LEU A 32 2.59 -8.46 -15.81
CA LEU A 32 2.20 -8.19 -17.19
C LEU A 32 3.31 -7.51 -18.01
N SER A 33 4.30 -6.93 -17.34
CA SER A 33 5.44 -6.26 -17.99
C SER A 33 6.45 -7.28 -18.49
N THR A 34 6.86 -7.14 -19.75
CA THR A 34 7.93 -7.93 -20.37
C THR A 34 9.31 -7.30 -20.17
N ASP A 35 9.36 -6.00 -19.91
CA ASP A 35 10.60 -5.27 -19.64
C ASP A 35 11.10 -5.49 -18.20
N ALA A 36 12.35 -5.91 -18.06
CA ALA A 36 12.96 -6.24 -16.77
C ALA A 36 13.13 -5.01 -15.85
N GLN A 37 13.38 -3.82 -16.41
CA GLN A 37 13.49 -2.59 -15.63
C GLN A 37 12.11 -2.17 -15.11
N ILE A 38 11.08 -2.20 -15.95
CA ILE A 38 9.72 -1.85 -15.55
C ILE A 38 9.20 -2.83 -14.49
N LYS A 39 9.46 -4.13 -14.67
CA LYS A 39 9.10 -5.16 -13.68
C LYS A 39 9.74 -4.87 -12.32
N THR A 40 11.05 -4.62 -12.31
CA THR A 40 11.80 -4.30 -11.07
C THR A 40 11.26 -3.03 -10.41
N GLN A 41 10.98 -1.98 -11.18
CA GLN A 41 10.38 -0.75 -10.65
C GLN A 41 8.99 -0.99 -10.06
N CYS A 42 8.14 -1.76 -10.75
CA CYS A 42 6.80 -2.10 -10.26
C CYS A 42 6.85 -2.92 -8.96
N GLU A 43 7.79 -3.86 -8.85
CA GLU A 43 8.02 -4.64 -7.62
C GLU A 43 8.50 -3.74 -6.48
N GLN A 44 9.42 -2.82 -6.73
CA GLN A 44 9.87 -1.84 -5.74
C GLN A 44 8.74 -0.92 -5.27
N ILE A 45 7.90 -0.45 -6.19
CA ILE A 45 6.74 0.39 -5.87
C ILE A 45 5.73 -0.41 -5.04
N ALA A 46 5.43 -1.66 -5.41
CA ALA A 46 4.56 -2.53 -4.62
C ALA A 46 5.12 -2.76 -3.21
N GLY A 47 6.44 -2.92 -3.06
CA GLY A 47 7.09 -3.04 -1.76
C GLY A 47 6.95 -1.78 -0.89
N LYS A 48 7.06 -0.58 -1.49
CA LYS A 48 6.84 0.70 -0.78
C LYS A 48 5.40 0.82 -0.27
N HIS A 49 4.42 0.50 -1.11
CA HIS A 49 3.00 0.53 -0.71
C HIS A 49 2.69 -0.51 0.37
N GLN A 50 3.33 -1.69 0.34
CA GLN A 50 3.22 -2.67 1.41
C GLN A 50 3.75 -2.11 2.74
N HIS A 51 4.91 -1.46 2.72
CA HIS A 51 5.47 -0.82 3.91
C HIS A 51 4.57 0.32 4.44
N HIS A 52 3.94 1.10 3.56
CA HIS A 52 2.95 2.10 3.98
C HIS A 52 1.74 1.46 4.64
N PHE A 53 1.21 0.38 4.07
CA PHE A 53 0.12 -0.39 4.65
C PHE A 53 0.45 -0.92 6.04
N ASP A 54 1.64 -1.53 6.20
CA ASP A 54 2.10 -2.07 7.48
C ASP A 54 2.26 -0.96 8.52
N ARG A 55 2.79 0.20 8.11
CA ARG A 55 2.90 1.38 8.98
C ARG A 55 1.53 1.92 9.39
N LEU A 56 0.57 1.99 8.47
CA LEU A 56 -0.79 2.43 8.79
C LEU A 56 -1.49 1.50 9.78
N LEU A 57 -1.24 0.18 9.68
CA LEU A 57 -1.70 -0.81 10.65
C LEU A 57 -1.15 -0.56 12.06
N THR A 58 0.10 -0.08 12.19
CA THR A 58 0.66 0.25 13.52
C THR A 58 -0.07 1.40 14.22
N TYR A 59 -0.78 2.26 13.48
CA TYR A 59 -1.60 3.33 14.08
C TYR A 59 -2.97 2.85 14.56
N LEU A 60 -3.40 1.65 14.14
CA LEU A 60 -4.68 1.03 14.52
C LEU A 60 -4.55 -0.01 15.65
N ASN A 61 -3.34 -0.43 15.99
CA ASN A 61 -3.02 -1.35 17.09
C ASN A 61 -2.59 -0.59 18.36
#